data_AF-A0A9W8XDE5-F1
#
_entry.id   AF-A0A9W8XDE5-F1
#
_cell.length_a   1.000
_cell.length_b   1.000
_cell.length_c   1.000
_cell.angle_alpha   90.00
_cell.angle_beta   90.00
_cell.angle_gamma   90.00
#
_symmetry.space_group_name_H-M   'P 1'
#
loop_
_entity.id
_entity.type
_entity.pdbx_description
1 polymer ?
#
loop_
_entity_poly.entity_id
_entity_poly.type
_entity_poly.pdbx_seq_one_letter_code
_entity_poly.pdbx_strand_id
1 'polypeptide(L)'
;MPTDSFTGPSCKDLIEFMKSVKDIPLQHKDGFESMSKKAIEMVCDIDALHVWESGDDIDDFLQLTQVIVKLQIEAEKHEGKRRKGPAMVVISSEQAAATKGRDGFERICELVRSLTKSDGKKHLNDTVCAFDAIVVVRGINYTSTSNSQAAVTRINTAIERVFKKQRPSTKQLVWHHGPTLSLLISWIDNTTSDLRSALTAISITAALDLTSGVKPSPIGKANKLSDIQTLEDYAKRLDIPVVFVDPASQLITYEYLATYMYYWAYYIHTFLPASVLRPHFYAALDTLVTFCFRARGASDSTYGASTVRMVQEHLSAPTARRWACSCISPSSYTKELCRAAGTDPQIHHAVQMADSPFAPFAHVPGYPLPAFSRLPLCPSDKPAESTGEHYIAAPVSFNLRTCAFRASSSSPFYVLLPREGRDVDKVTAWIQGTMMGVLERVRRDKDGPKIYKVETELFGEVAKACAWALEGCKGKMPEGVEEKVKFVGEKLASGTFCYVAGLVKKSKQGGKGGGQMQGAGWGGQQKQDWQTGQAVQDGGGWQSGAATAGAGWG
;
A
#
# COMPACT_ATOMS: atom_id res chain seq x y z
N MET A 1 -20.49 33.27 3.83
CA MET A 1 -21.84 33.00 3.27
C MET A 1 -22.19 34.16 2.36
N PRO A 2 -22.67 33.93 1.12
CA PRO A 2 -23.04 32.65 0.51
C PRO A 2 -21.89 32.13 -0.38
N THR A 3 -21.39 30.92 -0.09
CA THR A 3 -20.87 30.08 -1.18
C THR A 3 -22.12 29.47 -1.78
N ASP A 4 -22.48 29.89 -2.99
CA ASP A 4 -23.68 29.37 -3.65
C ASP A 4 -23.67 27.85 -3.56
N SER A 5 -24.71 27.30 -2.92
CA SER A 5 -24.85 25.86 -2.82
C SER A 5 -24.92 25.30 -4.22
N PHE A 6 -24.11 24.29 -4.50
CA PHE A 6 -24.07 23.67 -5.82
C PHE A 6 -24.38 22.18 -5.70
N THR A 7 -24.97 21.65 -6.77
CA THR A 7 -25.26 20.23 -6.90
C THR A 7 -25.08 19.85 -8.35
N GLY A 8 -24.12 18.97 -8.61
CA GLY A 8 -23.83 18.43 -9.93
C GLY A 8 -24.76 17.29 -10.34
N PRO A 9 -24.58 16.76 -11.57
CA PRO A 9 -25.31 15.58 -12.05
C PRO A 9 -24.97 14.34 -11.22
N SER A 10 -25.92 13.39 -11.18
CA SER A 10 -25.68 12.07 -10.60
C SER A 10 -24.70 11.29 -11.46
N CYS A 11 -23.63 10.79 -10.86
CA CYS A 11 -22.60 9.96 -11.48
C CYS A 11 -22.75 8.52 -10.98
N LYS A 12 -22.50 7.55 -11.86
CA LYS A 12 -22.51 6.11 -11.57
C LYS A 12 -21.13 5.51 -11.44
N ASP A 13 -20.09 6.24 -11.83
CA ASP A 13 -18.70 5.83 -11.69
C ASP A 13 -17.78 7.04 -11.48
N LEU A 14 -16.52 6.73 -11.17
CA LEU A 14 -15.49 7.70 -10.88
C LEU A 14 -15.11 8.55 -12.10
N ILE A 15 -15.20 8.00 -13.31
CA ILE A 15 -14.84 8.71 -14.55
C ILE A 15 -15.85 9.82 -14.82
N GLU A 16 -17.15 9.50 -14.74
CA GLU A 16 -18.24 10.46 -14.83
C GLU A 16 -18.11 11.55 -13.75
N PHE A 17 -17.76 11.17 -12.52
CA PHE A 17 -17.56 12.11 -11.43
C PHE A 17 -16.38 13.05 -11.65
N MET A 18 -15.23 12.53 -12.09
CA MET A 18 -14.07 13.36 -12.43
C MET A 18 -14.38 14.35 -13.56
N LYS A 19 -15.18 13.93 -14.56
CA LYS A 19 -15.66 14.82 -15.61
C LYS A 19 -16.60 15.90 -15.05
N SER A 20 -17.58 15.51 -14.23
CA SER A 20 -18.50 16.43 -13.55
C SER A 20 -17.78 17.49 -12.71
N VAL A 21 -16.71 17.11 -12.02
CA VAL A 21 -15.85 18.03 -11.24
C VAL A 21 -15.10 19.02 -12.14
N LYS A 22 -14.61 18.60 -13.31
CA LYS A 22 -13.97 19.50 -14.29
C LYS A 22 -14.96 20.49 -14.89
N ASP A 23 -16.17 20.03 -15.16
CA ASP A 23 -17.24 20.79 -15.83
C ASP A 23 -18.07 21.62 -14.84
N ILE A 24 -17.57 21.89 -13.63
CA ILE A 24 -18.26 22.75 -12.66
C ILE A 24 -18.48 24.15 -13.26
N PRO A 25 -19.73 24.66 -13.25
CA PRO A 25 -20.04 25.98 -13.80
C PRO A 25 -19.20 27.09 -13.16
N LEU A 26 -18.79 28.07 -13.97
CA LEU A 26 -17.88 29.16 -13.56
C LEU A 26 -18.35 29.86 -12.28
N GLN A 27 -19.67 30.08 -12.13
CA GLN A 27 -20.28 30.71 -10.96
C GLN A 27 -20.07 29.97 -9.63
N HIS A 28 -19.81 28.65 -9.66
CA HIS A 28 -19.58 27.82 -8.47
C HIS A 28 -18.09 27.46 -8.27
N LYS A 29 -17.24 27.77 -9.25
CA LYS A 29 -15.85 27.32 -9.28
C LYS A 29 -15.02 27.87 -8.11
N ASP A 30 -15.17 29.14 -7.78
CA ASP A 30 -14.44 29.76 -6.67
C ASP A 30 -14.85 29.18 -5.32
N GLY A 31 -16.16 28.91 -5.13
CA GLY A 31 -16.67 28.25 -3.93
C GLY A 31 -16.15 26.81 -3.80
N PHE A 32 -16.15 26.07 -4.90
CA PHE A 32 -15.59 24.72 -4.96
C PHE A 32 -14.09 24.69 -4.61
N GLU A 33 -13.28 25.55 -5.25
CA GLU A 33 -11.83 25.59 -5.00
C GLU A 33 -11.51 26.04 -3.57
N SER A 34 -12.29 26.99 -3.02
CA SER A 34 -12.18 27.41 -1.62
C SER A 34 -12.47 26.25 -0.65
N MET A 35 -13.54 25.48 -0.89
CA MET A 35 -13.85 24.29 -0.10
C MET A 35 -12.76 23.22 -0.19
N SER A 36 -12.31 22.92 -1.41
CA SER A 36 -11.24 21.95 -1.68
C SER A 36 -9.95 22.34 -0.95
N LYS A 37 -9.52 23.60 -1.09
CA LYS A 37 -8.33 24.14 -0.43
C LYS A 37 -8.46 24.05 1.09
N LYS A 38 -9.58 24.49 1.66
CA LYS A 38 -9.83 24.43 3.11
C LYS A 38 -9.77 23.00 3.64
N ALA A 39 -10.37 22.04 2.93
CA ALA A 39 -10.33 20.62 3.34
C ALA A 39 -8.91 20.05 3.31
N ILE A 40 -8.12 20.36 2.28
CA ILE A 40 -6.70 19.95 2.17
C ILE A 40 -5.85 20.57 3.30
N GLU A 41 -6.04 21.87 3.57
CA GLU A 41 -5.35 22.57 4.65
C GLU A 41 -5.67 21.96 6.03
N MET A 42 -6.93 21.61 6.29
CA MET A 42 -7.33 21.01 7.55
C MET A 42 -6.81 19.57 7.73
N VAL A 43 -6.84 18.75 6.68
CA VAL A 43 -6.43 17.33 6.78
C VAL A 43 -4.91 17.13 6.78
N CYS A 44 -4.14 18.11 6.30
CA CYS A 44 -2.67 18.07 6.27
C CYS A 44 -2.03 19.09 7.24
N ASP A 45 -2.80 19.62 8.20
CA ASP A 45 -2.36 20.65 9.14
C ASP A 45 -1.21 20.15 10.04
N ILE A 46 0.01 20.60 9.76
CA ILE A 46 1.22 20.22 10.50
C ILE A 46 1.17 20.54 12.00
N ASP A 47 0.36 21.50 12.42
CA ASP A 47 0.24 21.90 13.82
C ASP A 47 -0.76 21.02 14.60
N ALA A 48 -1.60 20.25 13.89
CA ALA A 48 -2.51 19.30 14.51
C ALA A 48 -1.79 18.02 14.95
N LEU A 49 -2.36 17.35 15.95
CA LEU A 49 -1.94 15.99 16.27
C LEU A 49 -2.59 15.03 15.26
N HIS A 50 -1.78 14.34 14.49
CA HIS A 50 -2.28 13.33 13.56
C HIS A 50 -2.38 11.95 14.20
N VAL A 51 -3.55 11.34 14.09
CA VAL A 51 -3.82 9.94 14.46
C VAL A 51 -3.87 9.11 13.19
N TRP A 52 -3.02 8.10 13.08
CA TRP A 52 -2.95 7.21 11.91
C TRP A 52 -3.34 5.80 12.32
N GLU A 53 -4.46 5.29 11.82
CA GLU A 53 -4.66 3.84 11.80
C GLU A 53 -3.84 3.23 10.68
N SER A 54 -3.08 2.17 10.98
CA SER A 54 -2.18 1.51 10.03
C SER A 54 -2.25 0.00 10.16
N GLY A 55 -2.20 -0.71 9.03
CA GLY A 55 -2.05 -2.15 9.00
C GLY A 55 -0.61 -2.62 9.25
N ASP A 56 -0.41 -3.92 9.06
CA ASP A 56 0.89 -4.60 9.18
C ASP A 56 1.45 -5.04 7.81
N ASP A 57 0.97 -4.44 6.72
CA ASP A 57 1.44 -4.74 5.38
C ASP A 57 2.55 -3.79 4.91
N ILE A 58 3.23 -4.16 3.83
CA ILE A 58 4.46 -3.49 3.38
C ILE A 58 4.22 -2.06 2.88
N ASP A 59 3.08 -1.80 2.24
CA ASP A 59 2.69 -0.46 1.79
C ASP A 59 2.30 0.44 2.96
N ASP A 60 1.61 -0.09 3.98
CA ASP A 60 1.34 0.60 5.25
C ASP A 60 2.64 1.05 5.94
N PHE A 61 3.64 0.16 6.03
CA PHE A 61 4.92 0.51 6.64
C PHE A 61 5.69 1.60 5.86
N LEU A 62 5.62 1.58 4.53
CA LEU A 62 6.24 2.61 3.70
C LEU A 62 5.52 3.95 3.84
N GLN A 63 4.20 3.93 3.88
CA GLN A 63 3.38 5.11 4.13
C GLN A 63 3.70 5.72 5.51
N LEU A 64 3.75 4.90 6.57
CA LEU A 64 4.17 5.36 7.90
C LEU A 64 5.60 5.88 7.91
N THR A 65 6.51 5.24 7.17
CA THR A 65 7.90 5.70 7.05
C THR A 65 7.94 7.11 6.44
N GLN A 66 7.16 7.37 5.38
CA GLN A 66 7.05 8.71 4.80
C GLN A 66 6.58 9.73 5.87
N VAL A 67 5.49 9.44 6.58
CA VAL A 67 4.91 10.36 7.57
C VAL A 67 5.91 10.70 8.66
N ILE A 68 6.53 9.68 9.27
CA ILE A 68 7.49 9.86 10.37
C ILE A 68 8.70 10.67 9.90
N VAL A 69 9.26 10.33 8.74
CA VAL A 69 10.42 11.02 8.19
C VAL A 69 10.09 12.47 7.83
N LYS A 70 8.92 12.75 7.24
CA LYS A 70 8.47 14.11 6.96
C LYS A 70 8.29 14.92 8.25
N LEU A 71 7.63 14.37 9.27
CA LEU A 71 7.47 15.02 10.57
C LEU A 71 8.83 15.32 11.23
N GLN A 72 9.82 14.42 11.09
CA GLN A 72 11.18 14.65 11.57
C GLN A 72 11.85 15.82 10.83
N ILE A 73 11.74 15.87 9.49
CA ILE A 73 12.29 16.98 8.69
C ILE A 73 11.65 18.31 9.10
N GLU A 74 10.32 18.37 9.26
CA GLU A 74 9.64 19.61 9.64
C GLU A 74 10.02 20.04 11.07
N ALA A 75 10.10 19.09 12.02
CA ALA A 75 10.53 19.35 13.38
C ALA A 75 11.96 19.95 13.47
N GLU A 76 12.83 19.64 12.49
CA GLU A 76 14.20 20.16 12.41
C GLU A 76 14.27 21.60 11.88
N LYS A 77 13.29 22.06 11.10
CA LYS A 77 13.25 23.44 10.59
C LYS A 77 12.98 24.47 11.68
N HIS A 78 12.43 24.06 12.82
CA HIS A 78 12.08 24.95 13.92
C HIS A 78 13.19 24.99 14.99
N GLU A 79 13.81 26.15 15.17
CA GLU A 79 14.83 26.38 16.21
C GLU A 79 14.27 26.99 17.51
N GLY A 80 15.03 26.86 18.61
CA GLY A 80 14.76 27.53 19.88
C GLY A 80 13.48 27.06 20.59
N LYS A 81 12.78 27.99 21.26
CA LYS A 81 11.55 27.69 22.04
C LYS A 81 10.37 27.17 21.20
N ARG A 82 10.48 27.21 19.86
CA ARG A 82 9.48 26.72 18.91
C ARG A 82 9.76 25.30 18.39
N ARG A 83 10.88 24.68 18.78
CA ARG A 83 11.20 23.30 18.39
C ARG A 83 10.15 22.35 18.95
N LYS A 84 9.20 21.95 18.11
CA LYS A 84 8.25 20.86 18.39
C LYS A 84 8.91 19.57 17.89
N GLY A 85 9.05 18.57 18.76
CA GLY A 85 9.43 17.24 18.31
C GLY A 85 8.32 16.65 17.41
N PRO A 86 8.65 15.68 16.53
CA PRO A 86 7.64 14.99 15.75
C PRO A 86 6.67 14.29 16.71
N ALA A 87 5.37 14.49 16.50
CA ALA A 87 4.35 13.84 17.32
C ALA A 87 3.23 13.28 16.46
N MET A 88 2.77 12.09 16.83
CA MET A 88 1.67 11.41 16.19
C MET A 88 1.20 10.28 17.09
N VAL A 89 -0.02 9.82 16.88
CA VAL A 89 -0.51 8.56 17.45
C VAL A 89 -0.71 7.58 16.31
N VAL A 90 -0.15 6.38 16.41
CA VAL A 90 -0.37 5.29 15.45
C VAL A 90 -1.25 4.24 16.10
N ILE A 91 -2.38 3.92 15.51
CA ILE A 91 -3.27 2.85 15.93
C ILE A 91 -2.98 1.63 15.05
N SER A 92 -2.51 0.54 15.64
CA SER A 92 -2.34 -0.73 14.93
C SER A 92 -3.70 -1.33 14.60
N SER A 93 -3.97 -1.54 13.31
CA SER A 93 -5.11 -2.32 12.83
C SER A 93 -4.77 -3.80 12.96
N GLU A 94 -5.33 -4.46 13.97
CA GLU A 94 -5.04 -5.88 14.22
C GLU A 94 -5.90 -6.76 13.29
N GLN A 95 -5.69 -6.64 11.98
CA GLN A 95 -6.30 -7.56 11.03
C GLN A 95 -5.72 -8.96 11.23
N ALA A 96 -6.54 -9.85 11.80
CA ALA A 96 -6.26 -11.28 11.85
C ALA A 96 -4.89 -11.68 12.46
N ALA A 97 -4.43 -10.96 13.49
CA ALA A 97 -3.26 -11.36 14.30
C ALA A 97 -3.35 -12.83 14.81
N ALA A 98 -4.55 -13.42 14.81
CA ALA A 98 -4.80 -14.81 15.13
C ALA A 98 -4.55 -15.83 13.98
N THR A 99 -4.31 -15.43 12.73
CA THR A 99 -4.25 -16.40 11.62
C THR A 99 -2.87 -16.99 11.34
N LYS A 100 -1.76 -16.34 11.73
CA LYS A 100 -0.38 -16.84 11.51
C LYS A 100 0.66 -16.38 12.56
N GLY A 101 0.25 -15.91 13.74
CA GLY A 101 1.19 -15.42 14.77
C GLY A 101 1.89 -14.10 14.42
N ARG A 102 1.22 -13.23 13.66
CA ARG A 102 1.71 -11.88 13.32
C ARG A 102 1.15 -10.86 14.31
N ASP A 103 2.00 -10.06 14.94
CA ASP A 103 1.61 -8.99 15.85
C ASP A 103 1.84 -7.64 15.18
N GLY A 104 0.77 -7.01 14.68
CA GLY A 104 0.85 -5.74 13.96
C GLY A 104 1.42 -4.62 14.82
N PHE A 105 1.00 -4.55 16.09
CA PHE A 105 1.48 -3.57 17.05
C PHE A 105 2.99 -3.68 17.28
N GLU A 106 3.52 -4.87 17.53
CA GLU A 106 4.96 -5.03 17.76
C GLU A 106 5.77 -4.70 16.49
N ARG A 107 5.28 -5.07 15.30
CA ARG A 107 5.96 -4.76 14.03
C ARG A 107 5.97 -3.25 13.73
N ILE A 108 4.88 -2.54 14.01
CA ILE A 108 4.85 -1.08 13.93
C ILE A 108 5.82 -0.48 14.96
N CYS A 109 5.86 -1.00 16.19
CA CYS A 109 6.84 -0.56 17.20
C CYS A 109 8.29 -0.76 16.74
N GLU A 110 8.61 -1.88 16.07
CA GLU A 110 9.94 -2.12 15.50
C GLU A 110 10.29 -1.13 14.39
N LEU A 111 9.33 -0.80 13.51
CA LEU A 111 9.52 0.25 12.51
C LEU A 111 9.81 1.60 13.17
N VAL A 112 8.97 2.03 14.12
CA VAL A 112 9.14 3.32 14.80
C VAL A 112 10.47 3.35 15.57
N ARG A 113 10.86 2.27 16.25
CA ARG A 113 12.18 2.12 16.90
C ARG A 113 13.31 2.35 15.90
N SER A 114 13.23 1.70 14.73
CA SER A 114 14.25 1.79 13.67
C SER A 114 14.38 3.21 13.09
N LEU A 115 13.27 3.93 12.94
CA LEU A 115 13.25 5.30 12.39
C LEU A 115 13.61 6.38 13.43
N THR A 116 13.22 6.19 14.68
CA THR A 116 13.44 7.17 15.76
C THR A 116 14.73 6.92 16.54
N LYS A 117 15.36 5.75 16.39
CA LYS A 117 16.51 5.29 17.18
C LYS A 117 16.24 5.32 18.71
N SER A 118 14.98 5.17 19.10
CA SER A 118 14.52 5.12 20.49
C SER A 118 13.95 3.74 20.79
N ASP A 119 14.33 3.11 21.89
CA ASP A 119 13.83 1.77 22.25
C ASP A 119 12.32 1.73 22.56
N GLY A 120 11.76 2.88 22.89
CA GLY A 120 10.36 3.06 23.27
C GLY A 120 10.11 2.65 24.73
N LYS A 121 8.99 3.13 25.30
CA LYS A 121 8.55 2.75 26.64
C LYS A 121 7.15 2.16 26.57
N LYS A 122 7.00 0.91 27.05
CA LYS A 122 5.71 0.24 27.11
C LYS A 122 4.85 0.77 28.27
N HIS A 123 3.56 0.86 28.04
CA HIS A 123 2.55 1.40 28.94
C HIS A 123 1.22 0.64 28.80
N LEU A 124 0.34 0.78 29.80
CA LEU A 124 -1.01 0.20 29.80
C LEU A 124 -0.99 -1.32 29.49
N ASN A 125 -0.24 -2.09 30.27
CA ASN A 125 -0.09 -3.54 30.08
C ASN A 125 0.42 -3.89 28.67
N ASP A 126 1.46 -3.20 28.21
CA ASP A 126 2.12 -3.42 26.92
C ASP A 126 1.24 -3.25 25.68
N THR A 127 0.10 -2.56 25.82
CA THR A 127 -0.80 -2.22 24.71
C THR A 127 -0.53 -0.84 24.11
N VAL A 128 0.41 -0.08 24.69
CA VAL A 128 0.87 1.22 24.21
C VAL A 128 2.39 1.26 24.29
N CYS A 129 3.06 1.78 23.26
CA CYS A 129 4.50 2.01 23.27
C CYS A 129 4.79 3.46 22.85
N ALA A 130 5.50 4.21 23.69
CA ALA A 130 5.83 5.61 23.45
C ALA A 130 7.31 5.78 23.04
N PHE A 131 7.53 6.35 21.86
CA PHE A 131 8.81 6.76 21.30
C PHE A 131 8.88 8.30 21.34
N ASP A 132 9.09 8.82 22.55
CA ASP A 132 8.87 10.22 22.89
C ASP A 132 7.42 10.71 22.64
N ALA A 133 7.19 11.53 21.62
CA ALA A 133 5.87 12.06 21.26
C ALA A 133 5.19 11.29 20.11
N ILE A 134 5.87 10.26 19.57
CA ILE A 134 5.28 9.28 18.67
C ILE A 134 4.79 8.10 19.51
N VAL A 135 3.48 7.86 19.54
CA VAL A 135 2.87 6.82 20.40
C VAL A 135 2.16 5.78 19.55
N VAL A 136 2.57 4.52 19.67
CA VAL A 136 1.90 3.38 19.04
C VAL A 136 0.92 2.78 20.02
N VAL A 137 -0.31 2.54 19.59
CA VAL A 137 -1.42 1.99 20.38
C VAL A 137 -1.95 0.73 19.70
N ARG A 138 -2.09 -0.34 20.47
CA ARG A 138 -2.77 -1.56 20.00
C ARG A 138 -4.27 -1.28 19.82
N GLY A 139 -4.73 -1.33 18.57
CA GLY A 139 -6.11 -1.06 18.19
C GLY A 139 -7.06 -2.22 18.45
N ILE A 140 -7.98 -2.45 17.53
CA ILE A 140 -8.95 -3.55 17.60
C ILE A 140 -8.71 -4.58 16.51
N ASN A 141 -9.14 -5.81 16.79
CA ASN A 141 -9.29 -6.83 15.76
C ASN A 141 -10.71 -6.77 15.20
N TYR A 142 -10.83 -6.38 13.93
CA TYR A 142 -12.11 -6.22 13.23
C TYR A 142 -12.84 -7.55 12.94
N THR A 143 -12.21 -8.72 13.20
CA THR A 143 -12.82 -10.03 12.95
C THR A 143 -13.50 -10.67 14.17
N SER A 144 -13.43 -10.05 15.35
CA SER A 144 -14.03 -10.55 16.59
C SER A 144 -15.02 -9.56 17.20
N THR A 145 -15.79 -9.98 18.21
CA THR A 145 -16.52 -9.09 19.13
C THR A 145 -15.51 -8.33 20.00
N SER A 146 -14.69 -7.49 19.38
CA SER A 146 -13.63 -6.75 20.05
C SER A 146 -14.21 -5.75 21.04
N ASN A 147 -13.57 -5.64 22.21
CA ASN A 147 -13.93 -4.65 23.22
C ASN A 147 -13.49 -3.24 22.77
N SER A 148 -14.33 -2.59 21.96
CA SER A 148 -14.08 -1.25 21.43
C SER A 148 -13.88 -0.23 22.56
N GLN A 149 -14.58 -0.38 23.69
CA GLN A 149 -14.45 0.55 24.81
C GLN A 149 -13.04 0.58 25.39
N ALA A 150 -12.43 -0.60 25.58
CA ALA A 150 -11.05 -0.67 26.06
C ALA A 150 -10.06 -0.02 25.08
N ALA A 151 -10.28 -0.17 23.77
CA ALA A 151 -9.46 0.49 22.75
C ALA A 151 -9.64 2.01 22.78
N VAL A 152 -10.88 2.51 22.85
CA VAL A 152 -11.18 3.95 22.97
C VAL A 152 -10.47 4.56 24.18
N THR A 153 -10.55 3.94 25.36
CA THR A 153 -9.88 4.44 26.57
C THR A 153 -8.36 4.55 26.38
N ARG A 154 -7.72 3.55 25.76
CA ARG A 154 -6.27 3.58 25.48
C ARG A 154 -5.91 4.68 24.49
N ILE A 155 -6.69 4.81 23.42
CA ILE A 155 -6.49 5.84 22.39
C ILE A 155 -6.62 7.24 23.00
N ASN A 156 -7.68 7.50 23.79
CA ASN A 156 -7.87 8.78 24.48
C ASN A 156 -6.68 9.10 25.39
N THR A 157 -6.24 8.12 26.18
CA THR A 157 -5.08 8.29 27.07
C THR A 157 -3.80 8.64 26.30
N ALA A 158 -3.57 8.01 25.14
CA ALA A 158 -2.43 8.30 24.28
C ALA A 158 -2.50 9.73 23.71
N ILE A 159 -3.64 10.11 23.13
CA ILE A 159 -3.87 11.45 22.57
C ILE A 159 -3.64 12.53 23.62
N GLU A 160 -4.26 12.40 24.81
CA GLU A 160 -4.11 13.38 25.89
C GLU A 160 -2.66 13.50 26.38
N ARG A 161 -1.90 12.40 26.42
CA ARG A 161 -0.49 12.43 26.80
C ARG A 161 0.36 13.12 25.74
N VAL A 162 0.10 12.90 24.46
CA VAL A 162 0.81 13.60 23.39
C VAL A 162 0.48 15.09 23.41
N PHE A 163 -0.79 15.47 23.61
CA PHE A 163 -1.18 16.87 23.79
C PHE A 163 -0.53 17.56 24.99
N LYS A 164 -0.22 16.84 26.08
CA LYS A 164 0.54 17.41 27.21
C LYS A 164 2.02 17.65 26.88
N LYS A 165 2.57 16.89 25.92
CA LYS A 165 3.96 17.03 25.46
C LYS A 165 4.10 18.10 24.38
N GLN A 166 3.11 18.21 23.49
CA GLN A 166 3.05 19.28 22.51
C GLN A 166 2.63 20.59 23.20
N ARG A 167 3.25 21.72 22.82
CA ARG A 167 2.97 23.04 23.39
C ARG A 167 2.16 23.99 22.49
N PRO A 168 1.17 23.57 21.67
CA PRO A 168 0.31 24.57 21.03
C PRO A 168 -0.68 25.15 22.05
N SER A 169 -1.10 26.39 21.83
CA SER A 169 -2.16 27.06 22.58
C SER A 169 -3.55 26.44 22.34
N THR A 170 -3.70 25.68 21.24
CA THR A 170 -4.97 25.11 20.78
C THR A 170 -4.77 23.63 20.46
N LYS A 171 -5.62 22.75 20.99
CA LYS A 171 -5.57 21.31 20.71
C LYS A 171 -6.38 21.02 19.45
N GLN A 172 -5.70 20.58 18.39
CA GLN A 172 -6.33 20.14 17.14
C GLN A 172 -5.92 18.70 16.84
N LEU A 173 -6.85 17.93 16.27
CA LEU A 173 -6.72 16.51 16.01
C LEU A 173 -7.18 16.21 14.59
N VAL A 174 -6.32 15.58 13.80
CA VAL A 174 -6.67 15.04 12.48
C VAL A 174 -6.63 13.52 12.55
N TRP A 175 -7.68 12.87 12.07
CA TRP A 175 -7.79 11.41 12.12
C TRP A 175 -7.71 10.78 10.73
N HIS A 176 -6.67 9.99 10.49
CA HIS A 176 -6.48 9.20 9.27
C HIS A 176 -6.83 7.74 9.54
N HIS A 177 -8.05 7.36 9.13
CA HIS A 177 -8.61 6.04 9.37
C HIS A 177 -8.32 5.08 8.20
N GLY A 178 -8.27 3.79 8.53
CA GLY A 178 -8.21 2.70 7.56
C GLY A 178 -9.58 2.38 6.96
N PRO A 179 -9.72 1.18 6.36
CA PRO A 179 -10.88 0.83 5.54
C PRO A 179 -12.14 0.48 6.33
N THR A 180 -12.05 0.14 7.63
CA THR A 180 -13.20 -0.35 8.42
C THR A 180 -13.61 0.67 9.48
N LEU A 181 -14.82 1.23 9.36
CA LEU A 181 -15.25 2.43 10.09
C LEU A 181 -15.64 2.22 11.56
N SER A 182 -15.82 0.97 12.00
CA SER A 182 -16.44 0.67 13.30
C SER A 182 -15.67 1.22 14.50
N LEU A 183 -14.33 1.26 14.45
CA LEU A 183 -13.51 1.85 15.50
C LEU A 183 -13.67 3.36 15.55
N LEU A 184 -13.63 4.05 14.41
CA LEU A 184 -13.77 5.51 14.35
C LEU A 184 -15.14 5.94 14.87
N ILE A 185 -16.21 5.29 14.41
CA ILE A 185 -17.58 5.56 14.87
C ILE A 185 -17.66 5.37 16.39
N SER A 186 -17.17 4.24 16.89
CA SER A 186 -17.14 3.96 18.33
C SER A 186 -16.31 4.98 19.11
N TRP A 187 -15.19 5.44 18.56
CA TRP A 187 -14.36 6.46 19.19
C TRP A 187 -15.07 7.82 19.27
N ILE A 188 -15.67 8.30 18.18
CA ILE A 188 -16.41 9.58 18.17
C ILE A 188 -17.52 9.56 19.22
N ASP A 189 -18.22 8.44 19.36
CA ASP A 189 -19.31 8.28 20.32
C ASP A 189 -18.86 8.22 21.77
N ASN A 190 -17.77 7.51 22.04
CA ASN A 190 -17.37 7.16 23.40
C ASN A 190 -16.14 7.95 23.90
N THR A 191 -15.61 8.89 23.11
CA THR A 191 -14.56 9.80 23.54
C THR A 191 -15.09 10.96 24.40
N THR A 192 -14.18 11.74 24.98
CA THR A 192 -14.50 12.90 25.81
C THR A 192 -14.94 14.09 24.95
N SER A 193 -15.68 15.05 25.51
CA SER A 193 -16.07 16.25 24.76
C SER A 193 -14.86 17.03 24.25
N ASP A 194 -13.80 17.13 25.07
CA ASP A 194 -12.59 17.88 24.72
C ASP A 194 -11.88 17.29 23.50
N LEU A 195 -11.74 15.96 23.45
CA LEU A 195 -11.13 15.29 22.30
C LEU A 195 -12.03 15.35 21.07
N ARG A 196 -13.34 15.23 21.26
CA ARG A 196 -14.31 15.37 20.17
C ARG A 196 -14.29 16.77 19.57
N SER A 197 -14.22 17.81 20.40
CA SER A 197 -14.11 19.21 19.97
C SER A 197 -12.76 19.57 19.39
N ALA A 198 -11.71 18.81 19.71
CA ALA A 198 -10.39 18.97 19.08
C ALA A 198 -10.32 18.37 17.67
N LEU A 199 -11.23 17.47 17.29
CA LEU A 199 -11.26 16.85 15.95
C LEU A 199 -11.57 17.91 14.89
N THR A 200 -10.66 18.11 13.95
CA THR A 200 -10.77 19.13 12.89
C THR A 200 -10.98 18.56 11.51
N ALA A 201 -10.51 17.33 11.23
CA ALA A 201 -10.68 16.66 9.96
C ALA A 201 -10.52 15.14 10.09
N ILE A 202 -11.12 14.42 9.15
CA ILE A 202 -10.97 12.96 9.01
C ILE A 202 -10.56 12.64 7.58
N SER A 203 -9.66 11.67 7.38
CA SER A 203 -9.52 10.99 6.09
C SER A 203 -9.81 9.51 6.22
N ILE A 204 -10.49 8.92 5.25
CA ILE A 204 -10.85 7.50 5.21
C ILE A 204 -10.18 6.84 4.00
N THR A 205 -9.36 5.82 4.27
CA THR A 205 -8.62 5.12 3.21
C THR A 205 -9.34 3.86 2.79
N ALA A 206 -9.60 3.69 1.50
CA ALA A 206 -10.05 2.43 0.91
C ALA A 206 -11.30 1.83 1.58
N ALA A 207 -12.20 2.64 2.12
CA ALA A 207 -13.48 2.16 2.66
C ALA A 207 -14.52 1.90 1.55
N LEU A 208 -14.45 2.69 0.47
CA LEU A 208 -15.37 2.67 -0.66
C LEU A 208 -14.60 2.48 -1.95
N ASP A 209 -15.12 1.63 -2.83
CA ASP A 209 -14.71 1.55 -4.23
C ASP A 209 -15.71 2.37 -5.06
N LEU A 210 -15.24 3.44 -5.68
CA LEU A 210 -16.05 4.37 -6.49
C LEU A 210 -15.98 4.08 -7.99
N THR A 211 -15.24 3.07 -8.43
CA THR A 211 -15.02 2.75 -9.86
C THR A 211 -16.32 2.38 -10.58
N SER A 212 -17.30 1.84 -9.86
CA SER A 212 -18.60 1.43 -10.41
C SER A 212 -19.74 1.74 -9.44
N GLY A 213 -19.74 2.96 -8.89
CA GLY A 213 -20.75 3.46 -7.96
C GLY A 213 -20.28 3.42 -6.51
N VAL A 214 -21.13 3.82 -5.56
CA VAL A 214 -20.75 3.85 -4.13
C VAL A 214 -20.98 2.49 -3.49
N LYS A 215 -19.92 1.70 -3.33
CA LYS A 215 -19.94 0.38 -2.69
C LYS A 215 -18.73 0.19 -1.78
N PRO A 216 -18.79 -0.71 -0.78
CA PRO A 216 -17.61 -1.06 0.00
C PRO A 216 -16.48 -1.59 -0.90
N SER A 217 -15.24 -1.19 -0.61
CA SER A 217 -14.06 -1.75 -1.30
C SER A 217 -13.83 -3.23 -0.89
N PRO A 218 -12.93 -3.96 -1.57
CA PRO A 218 -12.58 -5.33 -1.18
C PRO A 218 -12.13 -5.46 0.29
N ILE A 219 -11.41 -4.45 0.81
CA ILE A 219 -10.91 -4.42 2.20
C ILE A 219 -11.84 -3.66 3.16
N GLY A 220 -12.76 -2.85 2.63
CA GLY A 220 -13.82 -2.15 3.36
C GLY A 220 -15.14 -2.92 3.46
N LYS A 221 -15.18 -4.18 2.99
CA LYS A 221 -16.40 -5.02 2.91
C LYS A 221 -17.17 -5.21 4.22
N ALA A 222 -16.53 -4.96 5.36
CA ALA A 222 -17.16 -5.04 6.68
C ALA A 222 -18.08 -3.85 6.98
N ASN A 223 -17.91 -2.73 6.26
CA ASN A 223 -18.72 -1.53 6.44
C ASN A 223 -20.16 -1.76 5.96
N LYS A 224 -21.10 -1.23 6.74
CA LYS A 224 -22.51 -1.17 6.41
C LYS A 224 -22.89 0.22 5.92
N LEU A 225 -24.03 0.28 5.23
CA LEU A 225 -24.68 1.53 4.86
C LEU A 225 -24.84 2.49 6.05
N SER A 226 -25.28 1.96 7.19
CA SER A 226 -25.46 2.71 8.42
C SER A 226 -24.18 3.37 8.91
N ASP A 227 -23.03 2.73 8.69
CA ASP A 227 -21.75 3.22 9.20
C ASP A 227 -21.35 4.52 8.47
N ILE A 228 -21.59 4.59 7.16
CA ILE A 228 -21.34 5.80 6.35
C ILE A 228 -22.31 6.92 6.73
N GLN A 229 -23.58 6.58 6.97
CA GLN A 229 -24.60 7.56 7.39
C GLN A 229 -24.26 8.15 8.76
N THR A 230 -23.91 7.30 9.73
CA THR A 230 -23.49 7.73 11.07
C THR A 230 -22.24 8.61 11.01
N LEU A 231 -21.26 8.27 10.16
CA LEU A 231 -20.09 9.11 9.93
C LEU A 231 -20.46 10.48 9.35
N GLU A 232 -21.40 10.54 8.40
CA GLU A 232 -21.89 11.80 7.83
C GLU A 232 -22.56 12.68 8.89
N ASP A 233 -23.42 12.08 9.72
CA ASP A 233 -24.12 12.78 10.80
C ASP A 233 -23.15 13.35 11.83
N TYR A 234 -22.09 12.59 12.19
CA TYR A 234 -21.04 13.08 13.07
C TYR A 234 -20.24 14.21 12.45
N ALA A 235 -19.82 14.07 11.19
CA ALA A 235 -19.06 15.10 10.51
C ALA A 235 -19.86 16.41 10.38
N LYS A 236 -21.17 16.34 10.09
CA LYS A 236 -22.07 17.51 10.09
C LYS A 236 -22.17 18.16 11.46
N ARG A 237 -22.37 17.36 12.52
CA ARG A 237 -22.50 17.87 13.89
C ARG A 237 -21.21 18.53 14.39
N LEU A 238 -20.05 18.05 13.94
CA LEU A 238 -18.74 18.58 14.30
C LEU A 238 -18.26 19.68 13.35
N ASP A 239 -18.95 19.92 12.23
CA ASP A 239 -18.54 20.84 11.16
C ASP A 239 -17.12 20.58 10.64
N ILE A 240 -16.81 19.30 10.38
CA ILE A 240 -15.49 18.87 9.89
C ILE A 240 -15.58 18.19 8.52
N PRO A 241 -14.56 18.33 7.66
CA PRO A 241 -14.46 17.59 6.42
C PRO A 241 -14.07 16.12 6.66
N VAL A 242 -14.64 15.22 5.84
CA VAL A 242 -14.21 13.82 5.73
C VAL A 242 -13.73 13.55 4.30
N VAL A 243 -12.44 13.29 4.13
CA VAL A 243 -11.81 13.07 2.83
C VAL A 243 -11.64 11.57 2.58
N PHE A 244 -12.38 11.04 1.61
CA PHE A 244 -12.21 9.67 1.13
C PHE A 244 -11.05 9.62 0.13
N VAL A 245 -10.15 8.65 0.34
CA VAL A 245 -9.04 8.34 -0.56
C VAL A 245 -9.07 6.87 -0.91
N ASP A 246 -8.87 6.58 -2.18
CA ASP A 246 -8.82 5.22 -2.72
C ASP A 246 -7.78 5.16 -3.84
N PRO A 247 -7.09 4.03 -4.05
CA PRO A 247 -6.15 3.88 -5.15
C PRO A 247 -6.74 4.29 -6.51
N ALA A 248 -7.98 3.89 -6.80
CA ALA A 248 -8.64 4.26 -8.05
C ALA A 248 -8.91 5.77 -8.13
N SER A 249 -9.37 6.40 -7.03
CA SER A 249 -9.61 7.85 -6.96
C SER A 249 -8.33 8.66 -7.13
N GLN A 250 -7.17 8.05 -6.90
CA GLN A 250 -5.85 8.67 -6.97
C GLN A 250 -5.07 8.30 -8.24
N LEU A 251 -5.65 7.51 -9.16
CA LEU A 251 -4.96 6.95 -10.35
C LEU A 251 -3.73 6.09 -10.00
N ILE A 252 -3.76 5.42 -8.86
CA ILE A 252 -2.79 4.39 -8.46
C ILE A 252 -3.31 3.07 -9.02
N THR A 253 -2.71 2.58 -10.11
CA THR A 253 -3.21 1.41 -10.86
C THR A 253 -2.31 0.17 -10.69
N TYR A 254 -1.01 0.38 -10.49
CA TYR A 254 -0.04 -0.70 -10.34
C TYR A 254 -0.12 -1.36 -8.96
N GLU A 255 -0.18 -2.68 -8.95
CA GLU A 255 -0.28 -3.49 -7.71
C GLU A 255 1.07 -3.70 -7.02
N TYR A 256 2.17 -3.50 -7.74
CA TYR A 256 3.51 -3.88 -7.30
C TYR A 256 4.33 -2.65 -6.92
N LEU A 257 4.91 -2.68 -5.72
CA LEU A 257 5.77 -1.62 -5.20
C LEU A 257 6.98 -1.32 -6.08
N ALA A 258 7.46 -2.31 -6.84
CA ALA A 258 8.54 -2.15 -7.79
C ALA A 258 8.26 -1.11 -8.88
N THR A 259 6.99 -0.83 -9.20
CA THR A 259 6.64 0.23 -10.15
C THR A 259 6.83 1.62 -9.53
N TYR A 260 6.59 1.76 -8.23
CA TYR A 260 6.66 3.06 -7.54
C TYR A 260 8.02 3.33 -6.90
N MET A 261 8.94 2.37 -6.93
CA MET A 261 10.25 2.49 -6.31
C MET A 261 11.31 1.80 -7.18
N TYR A 262 12.16 2.59 -7.84
CA TYR A 262 13.30 2.06 -8.60
C TYR A 262 14.22 1.24 -7.69
N TYR A 263 14.79 0.14 -8.21
CA TYR A 263 15.64 -0.77 -7.42
C TYR A 263 14.98 -1.21 -6.10
N TRP A 264 13.66 -1.46 -6.15
CA TRP A 264 12.85 -1.85 -4.99
C TRP A 264 13.48 -2.95 -4.12
N ALA A 265 13.93 -4.04 -4.73
CA ALA A 265 14.58 -5.16 -4.04
C ALA A 265 15.83 -4.78 -3.22
N TYR A 266 16.46 -3.62 -3.53
CA TYR A 266 17.62 -3.09 -2.83
C TYR A 266 17.23 -2.07 -1.77
N TYR A 267 16.41 -1.08 -2.14
CA TYR A 267 16.14 0.04 -1.25
C TYR A 267 15.19 -0.30 -0.12
N ILE A 268 14.37 -1.35 -0.25
CA ILE A 268 13.45 -1.76 0.82
C ILE A 268 14.16 -2.04 2.15
N HIS A 269 15.39 -2.57 2.11
CA HIS A 269 16.22 -2.78 3.32
C HIS A 269 16.68 -1.49 4.01
N THR A 270 16.52 -0.33 3.37
CA THR A 270 16.76 0.97 4.01
C THR A 270 15.53 1.46 4.75
N PHE A 271 14.36 1.33 4.12
CA PHE A 271 13.10 1.76 4.70
C PHE A 271 12.75 0.94 5.94
N LEU A 272 12.80 -0.40 5.81
CA LEU A 272 12.26 -1.30 6.82
C LEU A 272 13.36 -2.08 7.55
N PRO A 273 13.26 -2.24 8.88
CA PRO A 273 14.16 -3.13 9.61
C PRO A 273 13.92 -4.59 9.21
N ALA A 274 14.95 -5.43 9.35
CA ALA A 274 14.92 -6.82 8.94
C ALA A 274 13.79 -7.64 9.61
N SER A 275 13.43 -7.31 10.84
CA SER A 275 12.33 -7.98 11.57
C SER A 275 10.96 -7.72 10.95
N VAL A 276 10.74 -6.52 10.40
CA VAL A 276 9.52 -6.15 9.68
C VAL A 276 9.52 -6.72 8.26
N LEU A 277 10.66 -6.66 7.58
CA LEU A 277 10.80 -7.05 6.17
C LEU A 277 10.79 -8.57 5.96
N ARG A 278 11.45 -9.33 6.83
CA ARG A 278 11.63 -10.79 6.68
C ARG A 278 10.32 -11.58 6.54
N PRO A 279 9.24 -11.28 7.29
CA PRO A 279 7.93 -11.88 7.05
C PRO A 279 7.39 -11.71 5.62
N HIS A 280 7.60 -10.54 4.98
CA HIS A 280 7.20 -10.31 3.58
C HIS A 280 8.08 -11.07 2.59
N PHE A 281 9.36 -11.19 2.90
CA PHE A 281 10.29 -12.02 2.15
C PHE A 281 9.85 -13.48 2.17
N TYR A 282 9.56 -14.01 3.36
CA TYR A 282 9.05 -15.36 3.56
C TYR A 282 7.74 -15.64 2.82
N ALA A 283 6.80 -14.69 2.83
CA ALA A 283 5.57 -14.79 2.06
C ALA A 283 5.84 -14.87 0.54
N ALA A 284 6.79 -14.08 0.01
CA ALA A 284 7.17 -14.14 -1.39
C ALA A 284 7.79 -15.48 -1.78
N LEU A 285 8.67 -16.04 -0.94
CA LEU A 285 9.27 -17.37 -1.17
C LEU A 285 8.19 -18.45 -1.24
N ASP A 286 7.25 -18.45 -0.28
CA ASP A 286 6.15 -19.42 -0.22
C ASP A 286 5.26 -19.34 -1.47
N THR A 287 4.89 -18.14 -1.89
CA THR A 287 4.09 -17.90 -3.09
C THR A 287 4.82 -18.34 -4.37
N LEU A 288 6.10 -17.97 -4.51
CA LEU A 288 6.91 -18.28 -5.69
C LEU A 288 7.14 -19.78 -5.86
N VAL A 289 7.46 -20.50 -4.78
CA VAL A 289 7.58 -21.97 -4.82
C VAL A 289 6.24 -22.61 -5.13
N THR A 290 5.16 -22.16 -4.48
CA THR A 290 3.81 -22.68 -4.74
C THR A 290 3.44 -22.54 -6.22
N PHE A 291 3.71 -21.37 -6.82
CA PHE A 291 3.46 -21.13 -8.24
C PHE A 291 4.25 -22.11 -9.14
N CYS A 292 5.57 -22.22 -8.94
CA CYS A 292 6.41 -23.04 -9.80
C CYS A 292 6.03 -24.54 -9.75
N PHE A 293 5.70 -25.03 -8.55
CA PHE A 293 5.27 -26.42 -8.38
C PHE A 293 3.81 -26.67 -8.80
N ARG A 294 2.95 -25.66 -8.80
CA ARG A 294 1.62 -25.72 -9.44
C ARG A 294 1.75 -25.87 -10.95
N ALA A 295 2.60 -25.07 -11.59
CA ALA A 295 2.88 -25.16 -13.02
C ALA A 295 3.43 -26.56 -13.39
N ARG A 296 4.36 -27.09 -12.58
CA ARG A 296 4.88 -28.45 -12.73
C ARG A 296 3.81 -29.52 -12.52
N GLY A 297 2.99 -29.38 -11.48
CA GLY A 297 1.88 -30.30 -11.19
C GLY A 297 0.86 -30.36 -12.33
N ALA A 298 0.51 -29.21 -12.92
CA ALA A 298 -0.35 -29.17 -14.10
C ALA A 298 0.28 -29.88 -15.31
N SER A 299 1.57 -29.63 -15.56
CA SER A 299 2.32 -30.22 -16.68
C SER A 299 2.46 -31.75 -16.58
N ASP A 300 2.57 -32.28 -15.36
CA ASP A 300 2.69 -33.71 -15.09
C ASP A 300 1.35 -34.38 -14.73
N SER A 301 0.24 -33.64 -14.76
CA SER A 301 -1.06 -34.10 -14.25
C SER A 301 -1.00 -34.70 -12.83
N THR A 302 -0.16 -34.12 -11.97
CA THR A 302 0.10 -34.56 -10.60
C THR A 302 -0.33 -33.48 -9.62
N TYR A 303 -1.10 -33.85 -8.59
CA TYR A 303 -1.81 -32.91 -7.71
C TYR A 303 -1.70 -33.31 -6.24
N GLY A 304 -2.08 -32.38 -5.36
CA GLY A 304 -2.20 -32.61 -3.92
C GLY A 304 -0.88 -33.05 -3.27
N ALA A 305 -0.95 -34.13 -2.49
CA ALA A 305 0.18 -34.63 -1.72
C ALA A 305 1.37 -35.07 -2.60
N SER A 306 1.12 -35.54 -3.82
CA SER A 306 2.19 -35.94 -4.74
C SER A 306 3.03 -34.74 -5.19
N THR A 307 2.40 -33.57 -5.40
CA THR A 307 3.12 -32.33 -5.70
C THR A 307 3.92 -31.84 -4.50
N VAL A 308 3.37 -31.98 -3.29
CA VAL A 308 4.10 -31.65 -2.05
C VAL A 308 5.35 -32.51 -1.88
N ARG A 309 5.31 -33.80 -2.25
CA ARG A 309 6.51 -34.66 -2.24
C ARG A 309 7.59 -34.11 -3.18
N MET A 310 7.24 -33.70 -4.39
CA MET A 310 8.19 -33.07 -5.31
C MET A 310 8.81 -31.79 -4.71
N VAL A 311 8.03 -30.98 -4.00
CA VAL A 311 8.55 -29.79 -3.29
C VAL A 311 9.57 -30.22 -2.23
N GLN A 312 9.24 -31.19 -1.39
CA GLN A 312 10.10 -31.66 -0.30
C GLN A 312 11.37 -32.36 -0.79
N GLU A 313 11.34 -32.95 -1.98
CA GLU A 313 12.52 -33.55 -2.63
C GLU A 313 13.51 -32.49 -3.15
N HIS A 314 13.02 -31.33 -3.59
CA HIS A 314 13.83 -30.32 -4.28
C HIS A 314 14.09 -29.04 -3.46
N LEU A 315 13.35 -28.84 -2.37
CA LEU A 315 13.54 -27.74 -1.43
C LEU A 315 13.92 -28.30 -0.06
N SER A 316 15.08 -27.89 0.45
CA SER A 316 15.60 -28.43 1.70
C SER A 316 14.71 -28.06 2.90
N ALA A 317 14.40 -29.04 3.74
CA ALA A 317 13.57 -28.83 4.94
C ALA A 317 14.17 -27.79 5.92
N PRO A 318 15.50 -27.74 6.18
CA PRO A 318 16.09 -26.71 7.03
C PRO A 318 15.84 -25.28 6.53
N THR A 319 15.92 -25.07 5.21
CA THR A 319 15.65 -23.79 4.55
C THR A 319 14.18 -23.44 4.59
N ALA A 320 13.30 -24.40 4.29
CA ALA A 320 11.86 -24.19 4.18
C ALA A 320 11.14 -23.99 5.52
N ARG A 321 11.62 -24.63 6.61
CA ARG A 321 10.89 -24.76 7.90
C ARG A 321 10.34 -23.46 8.47
N ARG A 322 10.99 -22.32 8.22
CA ARG A 322 10.64 -21.02 8.82
C ARG A 322 9.52 -20.28 8.09
N TRP A 323 9.22 -20.65 6.86
CA TRP A 323 8.34 -19.85 6.00
C TRP A 323 7.38 -20.68 5.15
N ALA A 324 7.73 -21.92 4.82
CA ALA A 324 6.91 -22.77 3.98
C ALA A 324 5.55 -23.03 4.65
N CYS A 325 4.48 -22.64 3.98
CA CYS A 325 3.11 -22.78 4.47
C CYS A 325 2.23 -23.32 3.35
N SER A 326 1.97 -22.49 2.33
CA SER A 326 1.21 -22.88 1.15
C SER A 326 1.97 -23.90 0.31
N CYS A 327 3.29 -23.76 0.14
CA CYS A 327 4.06 -24.64 -0.75
C CYS A 327 4.17 -26.08 -0.25
N ILE A 328 3.91 -26.33 1.03
CA ILE A 328 3.89 -27.67 1.64
C ILE A 328 2.48 -28.15 1.98
N SER A 329 1.44 -27.38 1.64
CA SER A 329 0.05 -27.77 1.87
C SER A 329 -0.53 -28.48 0.65
N PRO A 330 -1.03 -29.73 0.77
CA PRO A 330 -1.69 -30.43 -0.33
C PRO A 330 -2.88 -29.65 -0.91
N SER A 331 -3.60 -28.88 -0.09
CA SER A 331 -4.73 -28.06 -0.54
C SER A 331 -4.33 -26.94 -1.50
N SER A 332 -3.06 -26.54 -1.51
CA SER A 332 -2.55 -25.57 -2.47
C SER A 332 -2.43 -26.14 -3.88
N TYR A 333 -2.51 -27.45 -4.07
CA TYR A 333 -2.21 -28.14 -5.34
C TYR A 333 -3.41 -28.91 -5.89
N THR A 334 -4.63 -28.37 -5.76
CA THR A 334 -5.77 -28.94 -6.48
C THR A 334 -5.58 -28.81 -7.99
N LYS A 335 -6.31 -29.62 -8.76
CA LYS A 335 -6.24 -29.59 -10.22
C LYS A 335 -6.53 -28.19 -10.79
N GLU A 336 -7.51 -27.51 -10.21
CA GLU A 336 -7.95 -26.18 -10.59
C GLU A 336 -6.85 -25.15 -10.31
N LEU A 337 -6.25 -25.18 -9.12
CA LEU A 337 -5.20 -24.24 -8.72
C LEU A 337 -3.90 -24.47 -9.50
N CYS A 338 -3.55 -25.72 -9.80
CA CYS A 338 -2.40 -26.05 -10.65
C CYS A 338 -2.60 -25.50 -12.07
N ARG A 339 -3.78 -25.68 -12.66
CA ARG A 339 -4.10 -25.15 -14.00
C ARG A 339 -4.15 -23.63 -14.03
N ALA A 340 -4.66 -23.00 -12.96
CA ALA A 340 -4.73 -21.55 -12.83
C ALA A 340 -3.34 -20.88 -12.84
N ALA A 341 -2.26 -21.60 -12.51
CA ALA A 341 -0.90 -21.06 -12.60
C ALA A 341 -0.50 -20.67 -14.04
N GLY A 342 -1.15 -21.20 -15.07
CA GLY A 342 -0.94 -20.79 -16.45
C GLY A 342 -1.65 -19.48 -16.85
N THR A 343 -2.38 -18.83 -15.95
CA THR A 343 -3.08 -17.58 -16.24
C THR A 343 -2.15 -16.37 -16.14
N ASP A 344 -2.38 -15.36 -16.99
CA ASP A 344 -1.55 -14.15 -17.04
C ASP A 344 -1.38 -13.45 -15.68
N PRO A 345 -2.42 -13.27 -14.83
CA PRO A 345 -2.24 -12.67 -13.51
C PRO A 345 -1.33 -13.49 -12.59
N GLN A 346 -1.41 -14.82 -12.62
CA GLN A 346 -0.57 -15.69 -11.78
C GLN A 346 0.88 -15.67 -12.24
N ILE A 347 1.11 -15.73 -13.56
CA ILE A 347 2.45 -15.62 -14.14
C ILE A 347 3.04 -14.25 -13.81
N HIS A 348 2.28 -13.18 -14.02
CA HIS A 348 2.72 -11.82 -13.73
C HIS A 348 3.11 -11.66 -12.26
N HIS A 349 2.28 -12.15 -11.33
CA HIS A 349 2.59 -12.14 -9.91
C HIS A 349 3.88 -12.91 -9.58
N ALA A 350 4.08 -14.08 -10.18
CA ALA A 350 5.29 -14.87 -10.00
C ALA A 350 6.56 -14.18 -10.53
N VAL A 351 6.47 -13.49 -11.69
CA VAL A 351 7.56 -12.66 -12.23
C VAL A 351 7.98 -11.59 -11.22
N GLN A 352 7.01 -10.93 -10.59
CA GLN A 352 7.27 -9.88 -9.60
C GLN A 352 7.94 -10.44 -8.34
N MET A 353 7.48 -11.59 -7.84
CA MET A 353 8.11 -12.26 -6.69
C MET A 353 9.51 -12.79 -7.01
N ALA A 354 9.75 -13.23 -8.23
CA ALA A 354 11.07 -13.67 -8.69
C ALA A 354 12.05 -12.50 -8.84
N ASP A 355 11.59 -11.34 -9.31
CA ASP A 355 12.44 -10.15 -9.49
C ASP A 355 12.76 -9.47 -8.15
N SER A 356 11.75 -9.34 -7.29
CA SER A 356 11.81 -8.63 -6.00
C SER A 356 10.97 -9.38 -4.95
N PRO A 357 11.57 -10.29 -4.17
CA PRO A 357 10.85 -11.24 -3.32
C PRO A 357 10.32 -10.61 -2.04
N PHE A 358 9.41 -9.64 -2.15
CA PHE A 358 8.73 -9.02 -1.00
C PHE A 358 7.24 -8.89 -1.31
N ALA A 359 6.45 -9.80 -0.74
CA ALA A 359 5.02 -9.89 -1.00
C ALA A 359 4.22 -9.12 0.05
N PRO A 360 3.15 -8.41 -0.35
CA PRO A 360 2.13 -8.01 0.61
C PRO A 360 1.42 -9.24 1.17
N PHE A 361 0.93 -9.17 2.42
CA PHE A 361 0.17 -10.25 3.04
C PHE A 361 -1.27 -10.31 2.54
N ALA A 362 -1.87 -9.15 2.29
CA ALA A 362 -3.26 -9.00 1.87
C ALA A 362 -3.35 -8.61 0.40
N HIS A 363 -2.61 -9.30 -0.48
CA HIS A 363 -2.70 -9.07 -1.91
C HIS A 363 -4.11 -9.39 -2.43
N VAL A 364 -4.79 -8.38 -2.97
CA VAL A 364 -6.06 -8.54 -3.67
C VAL A 364 -5.80 -8.26 -5.15
N PRO A 365 -5.88 -9.28 -6.03
CA PRO A 365 -5.71 -9.08 -7.47
C PRO A 365 -6.68 -8.03 -8.01
N GLY A 366 -6.18 -7.11 -8.81
CA GLY A 366 -6.93 -5.99 -9.37
C GLY A 366 -7.11 -4.80 -8.42
N TYR A 367 -6.57 -4.84 -7.19
CA TYR A 367 -6.75 -3.78 -6.20
C TYR A 367 -5.40 -3.28 -5.66
N PRO A 368 -4.88 -2.16 -6.20
CA PRO A 368 -3.50 -1.73 -5.96
C PRO A 368 -3.30 -0.96 -4.65
N LEU A 369 -2.22 -1.25 -3.92
CA LEU A 369 -1.61 -0.50 -2.80
C LEU A 369 -2.49 0.55 -2.05
N PRO A 370 -3.45 0.13 -1.21
CA PRO A 370 -4.34 1.01 -0.49
C PRO A 370 -3.64 2.09 0.34
N ALA A 371 -2.55 1.76 1.03
CA ALA A 371 -1.85 2.73 1.88
C ALA A 371 -1.23 3.86 1.05
N PHE A 372 -0.86 3.61 -0.22
CA PHE A 372 -0.26 4.63 -1.09
C PHE A 372 -1.24 5.74 -1.50
N SER A 373 -2.55 5.51 -1.38
CA SER A 373 -3.54 6.58 -1.57
C SER A 373 -3.48 7.67 -0.48
N ARG A 374 -2.74 7.42 0.61
CA ARG A 374 -2.55 8.35 1.74
C ARG A 374 -1.30 9.22 1.62
N LEU A 375 -0.38 8.93 0.69
CA LEU A 375 0.88 9.69 0.54
C LEU A 375 0.64 11.21 0.38
N PRO A 376 -0.42 11.69 -0.32
CA PRO A 376 -0.71 13.12 -0.45
C PRO A 376 -1.20 13.78 0.83
N LEU A 377 -1.71 13.00 1.79
CA LEU A 377 -2.32 13.50 3.04
C LEU A 377 -1.29 13.65 4.17
N CYS A 378 0.00 13.73 3.84
CA CYS A 378 1.02 13.91 4.86
C CYS A 378 1.01 15.33 5.43
N PRO A 379 1.28 15.51 6.74
CA PRO A 379 1.33 16.82 7.38
C PRO A 379 2.33 17.76 6.67
N SER A 380 1.98 19.04 6.51
CA SER A 380 2.83 20.04 5.83
C SER A 380 2.58 21.47 6.31
N ASP A 381 3.64 22.29 6.36
CA ASP A 381 3.53 23.75 6.60
C ASP A 381 2.74 24.48 5.51
N LYS A 382 2.69 23.88 4.30
CA LYS A 382 2.03 24.49 3.14
C LYS A 382 1.19 23.47 2.37
N PRO A 383 0.09 22.95 2.93
CA PRO A 383 -0.73 21.92 2.29
C PRO A 383 -1.26 22.31 0.91
N ALA A 384 -1.60 23.59 0.73
CA ALA A 384 -2.09 24.11 -0.55
C ALA A 384 -1.04 24.01 -1.67
N GLU A 385 0.25 24.17 -1.36
CA GLU A 385 1.36 24.00 -2.31
C GLU A 385 1.72 22.51 -2.45
N SER A 386 1.92 21.80 -1.35
CA SER A 386 2.43 20.41 -1.39
C SER A 386 1.43 19.39 -1.92
N THR A 387 0.16 19.55 -1.56
CA THR A 387 -0.93 18.61 -1.87
C THR A 387 -1.93 19.26 -2.82
N GLY A 388 -2.30 20.52 -2.54
CA GLY A 388 -3.28 21.28 -3.31
C GLY A 388 -2.85 21.62 -4.75
N GLU A 389 -1.56 21.60 -5.09
CA GLU A 389 -1.10 21.74 -6.49
C GLU A 389 -1.29 20.45 -7.31
N HIS A 390 -1.34 19.30 -6.64
CA HIS A 390 -1.40 17.99 -7.28
C HIS A 390 -2.81 17.40 -7.24
N TYR A 391 -3.58 17.74 -6.22
CA TYR A 391 -4.86 17.14 -5.90
C TYR A 391 -5.92 18.19 -5.58
N ILE A 392 -7.17 17.80 -5.74
CA ILE A 392 -8.36 18.49 -5.25
C ILE A 392 -9.11 17.58 -4.29
N ALA A 393 -9.63 18.15 -3.20
CA ALA A 393 -10.64 17.49 -2.39
C ALA A 393 -12.00 17.90 -2.96
N ALA A 394 -12.59 17.07 -3.81
CA ALA A 394 -13.85 17.37 -4.46
C ALA A 394 -15.03 17.12 -3.50
N PRO A 395 -15.83 18.13 -3.13
CA PRO A 395 -17.02 17.96 -2.29
C PRO A 395 -18.00 17.00 -2.95
N VAL A 396 -18.47 16.00 -2.23
CA VAL A 396 -19.30 14.92 -2.76
C VAL A 396 -20.50 14.65 -1.85
N SER A 397 -21.63 14.32 -2.45
CA SER A 397 -22.74 13.69 -1.74
C SER A 397 -22.95 12.28 -2.27
N PHE A 398 -22.98 11.30 -1.36
CA PHE A 398 -23.24 9.90 -1.68
C PHE A 398 -24.73 9.58 -1.55
N ASN A 399 -25.32 9.02 -2.61
CA ASN A 399 -26.60 8.33 -2.54
C ASN A 399 -26.35 6.82 -2.50
N LEU A 400 -26.26 6.31 -1.29
CA LEU A 400 -25.93 4.92 -1.02
C LEU A 400 -27.08 3.94 -1.35
N ARG A 401 -28.32 4.44 -1.52
CA ARG A 401 -29.47 3.60 -1.94
C ARG A 401 -29.43 3.31 -3.43
N THR A 402 -29.04 4.31 -4.23
CA THR A 402 -28.92 4.18 -5.69
C THR A 402 -27.48 3.88 -6.14
N CYS A 403 -26.56 3.66 -5.19
CA CYS A 403 -25.12 3.54 -5.41
C CYS A 403 -24.53 4.66 -6.30
N ALA A 404 -25.08 5.87 -6.22
CA ALA A 404 -24.69 7.00 -7.06
C ALA A 404 -24.06 8.10 -6.22
N PHE A 405 -23.32 9.00 -6.87
CA PHE A 405 -22.66 10.11 -6.17
C PHE A 405 -22.56 11.33 -7.08
N ARG A 406 -22.38 12.52 -6.49
CA ARG A 406 -22.34 13.76 -7.26
C ARG A 406 -21.55 14.83 -6.54
N ALA A 407 -20.97 15.76 -7.31
CA ALA A 407 -20.31 16.92 -6.74
C ALA A 407 -21.36 17.75 -6.01
N SER A 408 -21.15 18.08 -4.74
CA SER A 408 -22.14 18.80 -3.94
C SER A 408 -21.51 19.50 -2.75
N SER A 409 -21.95 20.73 -2.47
CA SER A 409 -21.58 21.45 -1.25
C SER A 409 -22.45 21.11 -0.03
N SER A 410 -23.41 20.19 -0.16
CA SER A 410 -24.41 19.88 0.88
C SER A 410 -23.95 18.85 1.93
N SER A 411 -22.80 18.21 1.73
CA SER A 411 -22.29 17.12 2.56
C SER A 411 -20.88 17.47 3.05
N PRO A 412 -20.47 17.00 4.25
CA PRO A 412 -19.10 17.19 4.74
C PRO A 412 -18.09 16.26 4.04
N PHE A 413 -18.53 15.46 3.08
CA PHE A 413 -17.70 14.46 2.41
C PHE A 413 -16.97 15.04 1.21
N TYR A 414 -15.76 14.54 1.01
CA TYR A 414 -14.89 14.89 -0.09
C TYR A 414 -14.28 13.62 -0.67
N VAL A 415 -14.00 13.60 -1.97
CA VAL A 415 -13.13 12.59 -2.60
C VAL A 415 -11.86 13.28 -3.03
N LEU A 416 -10.70 12.76 -2.63
CA LEU A 416 -9.44 13.26 -3.17
C LEU A 416 -9.29 12.76 -4.62
N LEU A 417 -9.00 13.68 -5.53
CA LEU A 417 -8.79 13.40 -6.96
C LEU A 417 -7.55 14.14 -7.46
N PRO A 418 -6.77 13.57 -8.40
CA PRO A 418 -5.72 14.30 -9.09
C PRO A 418 -6.29 15.52 -9.84
N ARG A 419 -5.53 16.62 -9.86
CA ARG A 419 -5.87 17.78 -10.71
C ARG A 419 -5.80 17.44 -12.19
N GLU A 420 -6.46 18.25 -13.00
CA GLU A 420 -6.41 18.13 -14.45
C GLU A 420 -4.96 18.13 -14.97
N GLY A 421 -4.71 17.34 -16.01
CA GLY A 421 -3.37 17.14 -16.58
C GLY A 421 -2.49 16.15 -15.81
N ARG A 422 -2.97 15.56 -14.71
CA ARG A 422 -2.34 14.40 -14.05
C ARG A 422 -2.93 13.11 -14.61
N ASP A 423 -2.10 12.33 -15.27
CA ASP A 423 -2.38 10.96 -15.72
C ASP A 423 -1.69 9.95 -14.79
N VAL A 424 -1.89 8.67 -15.06
CA VAL A 424 -1.30 7.54 -14.31
C VAL A 424 0.22 7.67 -14.23
N ASP A 425 0.89 8.06 -15.32
CA ASP A 425 2.34 8.18 -15.38
C ASP A 425 2.85 9.33 -14.49
N LYS A 426 2.19 10.48 -14.52
CA LYS A 426 2.56 11.63 -13.67
C LYS A 426 2.31 11.39 -12.20
N VAL A 427 1.23 10.66 -11.85
CA VAL A 427 0.99 10.24 -10.46
C VAL A 427 2.07 9.25 -10.04
N THR A 428 2.38 8.26 -10.87
CA THR A 428 3.44 7.27 -10.60
C THR A 428 4.79 7.94 -10.39
N ALA A 429 5.18 8.88 -11.26
CA ALA A 429 6.42 9.64 -11.13
C ALA A 429 6.45 10.52 -9.87
N TRP A 430 5.31 11.10 -9.47
CA TRP A 430 5.21 11.86 -8.22
C TRP A 430 5.38 10.96 -6.99
N ILE A 431 4.80 9.77 -6.98
CA ILE A 431 4.99 8.77 -5.91
C ILE A 431 6.46 8.35 -5.85
N GLN A 432 7.07 8.03 -7.00
CA GLN A 432 8.49 7.69 -7.09
C GLN A 432 9.37 8.80 -6.52
N GLY A 433 9.14 10.06 -6.92
CA GLY A 433 9.87 11.21 -6.40
C GLY A 433 9.72 11.38 -4.88
N THR A 434 8.50 11.19 -4.37
CA THR A 434 8.21 11.23 -2.94
C THR A 434 8.98 10.16 -2.18
N MET A 435 8.92 8.90 -2.64
CA MET A 435 9.61 7.79 -1.99
C MET A 435 11.13 7.91 -2.08
N MET A 436 11.67 8.45 -3.18
CA MET A 436 13.10 8.75 -3.31
C MET A 436 13.54 9.84 -2.34
N GLY A 437 12.74 10.88 -2.14
CA GLY A 437 13.02 11.91 -1.13
C GLY A 437 13.09 11.33 0.29
N VAL A 438 12.15 10.44 0.63
CA VAL A 438 12.14 9.72 1.92
C VAL A 438 13.37 8.81 2.03
N LEU A 439 13.69 8.05 0.99
CA LEU A 439 14.87 7.17 0.94
C LEU A 439 16.15 7.95 1.26
N GLU A 440 16.38 9.04 0.54
CA GLU A 440 17.60 9.84 0.71
C GLU A 440 17.70 10.43 2.11
N ARG A 441 16.58 10.79 2.75
CA ARG A 441 16.59 11.20 4.15
C ARG A 441 16.96 10.05 5.08
N VAL A 442 16.35 8.87 4.94
CA VAL A 442 16.64 7.70 5.78
C VAL A 442 18.09 7.24 5.62
N ARG A 443 18.65 7.32 4.40
CA ARG A 443 20.06 7.00 4.12
C ARG A 443 21.07 7.96 4.76
N ARG A 444 20.69 9.19 5.08
CA ARG A 444 21.59 10.09 5.83
C ARG A 444 21.79 9.62 7.26
N ASP A 445 20.78 8.97 7.83
CA ASP A 445 20.77 8.55 9.23
C ASP A 445 21.17 7.08 9.43
N LYS A 446 21.23 6.29 8.36
CA LYS A 446 21.56 4.86 8.37
C LYS A 446 22.70 4.54 7.40
N ASP A 447 23.43 3.47 7.68
CA ASP A 447 24.30 2.86 6.68
C ASP A 447 23.48 2.46 5.44
N GLY A 448 24.13 2.34 4.28
CA GLY A 448 23.48 1.88 3.06
C GLY A 448 22.77 0.51 3.21
N PRO A 449 21.89 0.15 2.26
CA PRO A 449 21.09 -1.07 2.37
C PRO A 449 21.94 -2.31 2.64
N LYS A 450 21.58 -3.09 3.66
CA LYS A 450 22.26 -4.34 4.04
C LYS A 450 21.37 -5.53 3.72
N ILE A 451 21.75 -6.30 2.71
CA ILE A 451 21.15 -7.60 2.40
C ILE A 451 21.90 -8.67 3.20
N TYR A 452 21.18 -9.42 4.02
CA TYR A 452 21.82 -10.39 4.91
C TYR A 452 22.17 -11.67 4.14
N LYS A 453 23.35 -12.24 4.44
CA LYS A 453 23.81 -13.51 3.83
C LYS A 453 22.76 -14.63 3.91
N VAL A 454 22.04 -14.71 5.03
CA VAL A 454 20.95 -15.69 5.20
C VAL A 454 19.84 -15.51 4.16
N GLU A 455 19.46 -14.28 3.82
CA GLU A 455 18.43 -14.01 2.80
C GLU A 455 18.93 -14.42 1.40
N THR A 456 20.20 -14.11 1.10
CA THR A 456 20.87 -14.50 -0.14
C THR A 456 20.92 -16.03 -0.31
N GLU A 457 21.33 -16.75 0.74
CA GLU A 457 21.41 -18.22 0.73
C GLU A 457 20.03 -18.87 0.59
N LEU A 458 19.04 -18.38 1.35
CA LEU A 458 17.65 -18.85 1.27
C LEU A 458 17.08 -18.66 -0.14
N PHE A 459 17.23 -17.47 -0.72
CA PHE A 459 16.75 -17.20 -2.07
C PHE A 459 17.48 -18.05 -3.11
N GLY A 460 18.78 -18.27 -2.95
CA GLY A 460 19.56 -19.12 -3.84
C GLY A 460 19.08 -20.58 -3.87
N GLU A 461 18.62 -21.13 -2.74
CA GLU A 461 17.98 -22.46 -2.71
C GLU A 461 16.58 -22.46 -3.33
N VAL A 462 15.77 -21.45 -3.03
CA VAL A 462 14.43 -21.31 -3.63
C VAL A 462 14.53 -21.18 -5.15
N ALA A 463 15.44 -20.34 -5.65
CA ALA A 463 15.65 -20.15 -7.08
C ALA A 463 16.05 -21.44 -7.79
N LYS A 464 16.88 -22.29 -7.16
CA LYS A 464 17.24 -23.61 -7.71
C LYS A 464 16.03 -24.55 -7.78
N ALA A 465 15.24 -24.64 -6.71
CA ALA A 465 14.05 -25.49 -6.66
C ALA A 465 13.00 -25.05 -7.69
N CYS A 466 12.75 -23.74 -7.77
CA CYS A 466 11.84 -23.15 -8.75
C CYS A 466 12.32 -23.37 -10.19
N ALA A 467 13.61 -23.13 -10.47
CA ALA A 467 14.18 -23.38 -11.79
C ALA A 467 14.01 -24.84 -12.22
N TRP A 468 14.29 -25.80 -11.34
CA TRP A 468 14.05 -27.22 -11.61
C TRP A 468 12.58 -27.51 -11.98
N ALA A 469 11.64 -26.96 -11.22
CA ALA A 469 10.21 -27.17 -11.48
C ALA A 469 9.78 -26.59 -12.84
N LEU A 470 10.27 -25.39 -13.18
CA LEU A 470 9.97 -24.72 -14.45
C LEU A 470 10.61 -25.41 -15.66
N GLU A 471 11.87 -25.86 -15.55
CA GLU A 471 12.53 -26.67 -16.58
C GLU A 471 11.73 -27.93 -16.89
N GLY A 472 11.16 -28.52 -15.85
CA GLY A 472 10.28 -29.66 -15.96
C GLY A 472 8.96 -29.43 -16.73
N CYS A 473 8.56 -28.19 -16.96
CA CYS A 473 7.33 -27.85 -17.66
C CYS A 473 7.51 -27.69 -19.17
N LYS A 474 8.76 -27.57 -19.66
CA LYS A 474 9.07 -27.28 -21.05
C LYS A 474 8.46 -28.32 -22.00
N GLY A 475 7.79 -27.85 -23.05
CA GLY A 475 7.11 -28.69 -24.04
C GLY A 475 5.83 -29.37 -23.53
N LYS A 476 5.36 -29.06 -22.32
CA LYS A 476 4.13 -29.63 -21.74
C LYS A 476 3.04 -28.58 -21.44
N MET A 477 3.38 -27.30 -21.60
CA MET A 477 2.46 -26.19 -21.37
C MET A 477 1.65 -25.88 -22.64
N PRO A 478 0.45 -25.29 -22.51
CA PRO A 478 -0.28 -24.75 -23.65
C PRO A 478 0.53 -23.69 -24.42
N GLU A 479 0.21 -23.53 -25.70
CA GLU A 479 0.79 -22.48 -26.55
C GLU A 479 0.66 -21.09 -25.90
N GLY A 480 1.72 -20.28 -25.99
CA GLY A 480 1.80 -18.95 -25.39
C GLY A 480 2.00 -18.91 -23.86
N VAL A 481 1.68 -19.98 -23.12
CA VAL A 481 1.92 -20.04 -21.67
C VAL A 481 3.41 -20.27 -21.37
N GLU A 482 4.05 -21.17 -22.12
CA GLU A 482 5.47 -21.49 -21.94
C GLU A 482 6.37 -20.24 -22.08
N GLU A 483 6.13 -19.43 -23.10
CA GLU A 483 6.86 -18.18 -23.34
C GLU A 483 6.69 -17.19 -22.19
N LYS A 484 5.49 -17.09 -21.63
CA LYS A 484 5.21 -16.20 -20.49
C LYS A 484 5.87 -16.71 -19.20
N VAL A 485 5.80 -18.02 -18.94
CA VAL A 485 6.42 -18.64 -17.76
C VAL A 485 7.94 -18.57 -17.80
N LYS A 486 8.54 -18.55 -18.99
CA LYS A 486 9.98 -18.36 -19.17
C LYS A 486 10.50 -17.09 -18.48
N PHE A 487 9.73 -16.00 -18.48
CA PHE A 487 10.11 -14.76 -17.78
C PHE A 487 10.28 -14.97 -16.27
N VAL A 488 9.53 -15.89 -15.65
CA VAL A 488 9.73 -16.24 -14.23
C VAL A 488 11.12 -16.84 -14.05
N GLY A 489 11.51 -17.79 -14.90
CA GLY A 489 12.85 -18.39 -14.91
C GLY A 489 13.96 -17.36 -15.14
N GLU A 490 13.76 -16.43 -16.06
CA GLU A 490 14.71 -15.34 -16.32
C GLU A 490 14.89 -14.43 -15.09
N LYS A 491 13.80 -14.07 -14.40
CA LYS A 491 13.87 -13.27 -13.16
C LYS A 491 14.51 -14.02 -11.99
N LEU A 492 14.29 -15.34 -11.89
CA LEU A 492 15.01 -16.17 -10.90
C LEU A 492 16.53 -16.19 -11.14
N ALA A 493 16.98 -16.02 -12.38
CA ALA A 493 18.40 -16.04 -12.74
C ALA A 493 19.05 -14.65 -12.68
N SER A 494 18.35 -13.61 -13.11
CA SER A 494 18.91 -12.27 -13.33
C SER A 494 17.99 -11.12 -12.91
N GLY A 495 16.99 -11.39 -12.07
CA GLY A 495 16.13 -10.35 -11.49
C GLY A 495 16.88 -9.39 -10.59
N THR A 496 16.22 -8.28 -10.24
CA THR A 496 16.81 -7.22 -9.42
C THR A 496 17.42 -7.77 -8.13
N PHE A 497 16.69 -8.63 -7.41
CA PHE A 497 17.19 -9.25 -6.18
C PHE A 497 18.43 -10.12 -6.41
N CYS A 498 18.48 -10.94 -7.46
CA CYS A 498 19.65 -11.75 -7.80
C CYS A 498 20.90 -10.89 -8.03
N TYR A 499 20.73 -9.76 -8.69
CA TYR A 499 21.83 -8.83 -8.93
C TYR A 499 22.36 -8.25 -7.62
N VAL A 500 21.48 -7.72 -6.76
CA VAL A 500 21.90 -7.07 -5.51
C VAL A 500 22.34 -8.06 -4.43
N ALA A 501 21.85 -9.30 -4.49
CA ALA A 501 22.31 -10.40 -3.65
C ALA A 501 23.61 -11.04 -4.15
N GLY A 502 24.16 -10.61 -5.30
CA GLY A 502 25.39 -11.16 -5.87
C GLY A 502 25.26 -12.61 -6.37
N LEU A 503 24.04 -13.05 -6.67
CA LEU A 503 23.73 -14.40 -7.15
C LEU A 503 23.89 -14.55 -8.67
N VAL A 504 23.94 -13.43 -9.40
CA VAL A 504 24.22 -13.44 -10.84
C VAL A 504 25.66 -13.90 -11.04
N LYS A 505 25.85 -15.05 -11.70
CA LYS A 505 27.17 -15.49 -12.14
C LYS A 505 27.69 -14.45 -13.13
N LYS A 506 28.73 -13.68 -12.75
CA LYS A 506 29.48 -12.88 -13.72
C LYS A 506 29.91 -13.84 -14.83
N SER A 507 29.35 -13.69 -16.02
CA SER A 507 29.93 -14.31 -17.20
C SER A 507 31.38 -13.83 -17.23
N LYS A 508 32.33 -14.77 -17.20
CA LYS A 508 33.72 -14.47 -17.53
C LYS A 508 33.76 -14.11 -19.01
N GLN A 509 33.37 -12.88 -19.36
CA GLN A 509 33.87 -12.24 -20.56
C GLN A 509 35.26 -11.73 -20.21
N GLY A 510 36.27 -12.39 -20.76
CA GLY A 510 37.65 -11.92 -20.67
C GLY A 510 37.75 -10.52 -21.25
N GLY A 511 38.30 -9.59 -20.48
CA GLY A 511 38.55 -8.23 -20.92
C GLY A 511 38.95 -7.36 -19.75
N LYS A 512 40.25 -7.09 -19.65
CA LYS A 512 40.89 -6.21 -18.65
C LYS A 512 40.22 -4.83 -18.62
N GLY A 513 40.01 -4.29 -17.42
CA GLY A 513 39.70 -2.87 -17.23
C GLY A 513 39.23 -2.59 -15.81
N GLY A 514 40.17 -2.23 -14.93
CA GLY A 514 39.85 -1.68 -13.62
C GLY A 514 39.14 -0.33 -13.80
N GLY A 515 38.01 -0.17 -13.12
CA GLY A 515 37.20 1.04 -13.18
C GLY A 515 36.41 1.17 -11.89
N GLN A 516 36.93 2.00 -11.02
CA GLN A 516 36.35 2.48 -9.77
C GLN A 516 34.92 2.95 -10.01
N MET A 517 33.95 2.40 -9.26
CA MET A 517 32.54 2.71 -9.40
C MET A 517 32.25 4.09 -8.78
N GLN A 518 32.45 5.16 -9.54
CA GLN A 518 31.81 6.45 -9.31
C GLN A 518 30.52 6.51 -10.12
N GLY A 519 29.47 7.10 -9.52
CA GLY A 519 28.14 7.17 -10.09
C GLY A 519 28.13 7.78 -11.49
N ALA A 520 27.57 7.04 -12.44
CA ALA A 520 27.14 7.56 -13.73
C ALA A 520 25.80 6.91 -14.09
N GLY A 521 24.84 7.76 -14.42
CA GLY A 521 23.42 7.45 -14.57
C GLY A 521 23.10 6.33 -15.55
N TRP A 522 22.14 5.49 -15.13
CA TRP A 522 21.39 4.59 -16.00
C TRP A 522 20.09 5.30 -16.42
N GLY A 523 20.23 6.29 -17.29
CA GLY A 523 19.14 6.85 -18.10
C GLY A 523 19.11 6.22 -19.51
N GLY A 524 19.49 4.94 -19.62
CA GLY A 524 19.52 4.21 -20.88
C GLY A 524 18.16 3.59 -21.16
N GLN A 525 17.44 4.18 -22.11
CA GLN A 525 16.24 3.65 -22.78
C GLN A 525 16.44 2.20 -23.25
N GLN A 526 16.21 1.23 -22.36
CA GLN A 526 15.57 -0.02 -22.73
C GLN A 526 14.11 0.16 -22.35
N LYS A 527 13.25 0.38 -23.35
CA LYS A 527 11.80 0.35 -23.18
C LYS A 527 11.42 -0.86 -22.32
N GLN A 528 10.92 -0.57 -21.13
CA GLN A 528 10.24 -1.52 -20.26
C GLN A 528 8.89 -1.87 -20.90
N ASP A 529 8.91 -2.53 -22.06
CA ASP A 529 7.71 -2.91 -22.83
C ASP A 529 6.80 -3.91 -22.10
N TRP A 530 7.11 -4.27 -20.85
CA TRP A 530 6.31 -5.18 -20.03
C TRP A 530 5.74 -4.54 -18.74
N GLN A 531 6.25 -3.38 -18.28
CA GLN A 531 5.62 -2.69 -17.14
C GLN A 531 4.24 -2.09 -17.47
N THR A 532 3.87 -2.06 -18.76
CA THR A 532 2.57 -1.65 -19.28
C THR A 532 1.54 -2.78 -19.37
N GLY A 533 1.86 -4.00 -18.90
CA GLY A 533 0.98 -5.18 -18.96
C GLY A 533 -0.29 -5.12 -18.12
N GLN A 534 -0.52 -4.06 -17.34
CA GLN A 534 -1.84 -3.75 -16.80
C GLN A 534 -2.64 -2.93 -17.82
N ALA A 535 -3.05 -3.57 -18.91
CA ALA A 535 -4.03 -2.99 -19.80
C ALA A 535 -5.40 -3.03 -19.08
N VAL A 536 -5.90 -1.84 -18.78
CA VAL A 536 -7.31 -1.55 -18.50
C VAL A 536 -8.15 -2.29 -19.53
N GLN A 537 -9.16 -3.02 -19.06
CA GLN A 537 -10.20 -3.61 -19.88
C GLN A 537 -10.93 -2.50 -20.65
N ASP A 538 -10.46 -2.21 -21.86
CA ASP A 538 -11.26 -1.59 -22.91
C ASP A 538 -10.90 -2.27 -24.23
N GLY A 539 -11.94 -2.71 -24.92
CA GLY A 539 -11.88 -3.65 -26.04
C GLY A 539 -10.89 -3.26 -27.14
N GLY A 540 -9.90 -4.12 -27.36
CA GLY A 540 -8.97 -4.04 -28.48
C GLY A 540 -8.24 -5.36 -28.63
N GLY A 541 -8.77 -6.22 -29.49
CA GLY A 541 -8.16 -7.52 -29.79
C GLY A 541 -6.74 -7.37 -30.30
N TRP A 542 -5.86 -8.25 -29.84
CA TRP A 542 -4.52 -8.43 -30.39
C TRP A 542 -4.64 -8.90 -31.84
N GLN A 543 -4.53 -7.99 -32.80
CA GLN A 543 -4.34 -8.35 -34.20
C GLN A 543 -2.87 -8.68 -34.44
N SER A 544 -2.55 -9.97 -34.41
CA SER A 544 -1.35 -10.48 -35.07
C SER A 544 -1.56 -10.40 -36.58
N GLY A 545 -0.79 -9.53 -37.24
CA GLY A 545 -0.66 -9.54 -38.69
C GLY A 545 0.13 -10.77 -39.13
N ALA A 546 -0.55 -11.75 -39.70
CA ALA A 546 0.04 -12.76 -40.57
C ALA A 546 -0.98 -13.13 -41.65
N ALA A 547 -0.47 -13.25 -42.86
CA ALA A 547 -1.20 -13.25 -44.11
C ALA A 547 -2.16 -14.44 -44.29
N THR A 548 -3.22 -14.15 -45.02
CA THR A 548 -4.20 -15.07 -45.62
C THR A 548 -3.59 -16.15 -46.50
N ALA A 549 -3.85 -17.41 -46.15
CA ALA A 549 -4.16 -18.56 -47.02
C ALA A 549 -4.61 -19.69 -46.06
N GLY A 550 -5.82 -20.25 -46.09
CA GLY A 550 -6.56 -20.79 -47.22
C GLY A 550 -6.69 -22.30 -46.99
N ALA A 551 -7.93 -22.78 -46.75
CA ALA A 551 -8.37 -24.16 -46.45
C ALA A 551 -8.23 -24.59 -44.97
N GLY A 552 -9.20 -25.21 -44.30
CA GLY A 552 -10.47 -25.78 -44.73
C GLY A 552 -10.73 -27.08 -43.96
N TRP A 553 -11.69 -27.05 -43.03
CA TRP A 553 -12.50 -28.15 -42.46
C TRP A 553 -11.82 -29.30 -41.68
N GLY A 554 -12.42 -29.64 -40.54
CA GLY A 554 -12.25 -30.93 -39.85
C GLY A 554 -12.22 -30.83 -38.35
#